data_AF-A0A1Y2BHW5-F1
#
_entry.id   AF-A0A1Y2BHW5-F1
#
_cell.length_a   1.000
_cell.length_b   1.000
_cell.length_c   1.000
_cell.angle_alpha   90.00
_cell.angle_beta   90.00
_cell.angle_gamma   90.00
#
_symmetry.space_group_name_H-M   'P 1'
#
loop_
_entity.id
_entity.type
_entity.pdbx_description
1 polymer ?
#
loop_
_entity_poly.entity_id
_entity_poly.type
_entity_poly.pdbx_seq_one_letter_code
_entity_poly.pdbx_strand_id
1 'polypeptide(L)'
;MLLVEYSVIRKIKIIINEKDIEDTISKNVYFVHLKNISEINLEFIKSIYLYRNINIIEVIFSENSYILKKIIEYIENEKNEKKRLEKDLNNEKMKIERIQKDLNNEKMKNERLEKDLEKEKKEKNIIEKNLENKRMKIEKIQKDLNNEKMKNERLEKDLENENIKIERIEKDLNNEKKKNERLENNLENEKNEKKKIRKRF
;
A
#
# COMPACT_ATOMS: atom_id res chain seq x y z
N MET A 1 -10.25 31.55 53.92
CA MET A 1 -10.80 32.12 52.68
C MET A 1 -11.74 33.29 52.95
N LEU A 2 -12.76 33.12 53.81
CA LEU A 2 -13.77 34.15 54.15
C LEU A 2 -13.21 35.55 54.51
N LEU A 3 -12.13 35.65 55.29
CA LEU A 3 -11.57 36.95 55.70
C LEU A 3 -10.91 37.70 54.52
N VAL A 4 -10.24 36.96 53.63
CA VAL A 4 -9.60 37.54 52.44
C VAL A 4 -10.65 37.95 51.41
N GLU A 5 -11.66 37.12 51.18
CA GLU A 5 -12.81 37.45 50.34
C GLU A 5 -13.56 38.69 50.85
N TYR A 6 -13.79 38.78 52.16
CA TYR A 6 -14.40 39.94 52.78
C TYR A 6 -13.55 41.21 52.59
N SER A 7 -12.23 41.09 52.77
CA SER A 7 -11.26 42.17 52.55
C SER A 7 -11.27 42.66 51.09
N VAL A 8 -11.34 41.75 50.12
CA VAL A 8 -11.49 42.09 48.69
C VAL A 8 -12.78 42.88 48.45
N ILE A 9 -13.92 42.36 48.93
CA ILE A 9 -15.25 42.97 48.73
C ILE A 9 -15.32 44.36 49.37
N ARG A 10 -14.75 44.52 50.56
CA ARG A 10 -14.78 45.77 51.33
C ARG A 10 -13.61 46.70 51.04
N LYS A 11 -12.66 46.30 50.18
CA LYS A 11 -11.41 47.02 49.90
C LYS A 11 -10.63 47.38 51.17
N ILE A 12 -10.61 46.48 52.14
CA ILE A 12 -9.88 46.64 53.40
C ILE A 12 -8.55 45.91 53.28
N LYS A 13 -7.44 46.56 53.65
CA LYS A 13 -6.13 45.91 53.71
C LYS A 13 -6.01 45.07 54.98
N ILE A 14 -5.61 43.81 54.86
CA ILE A 14 -5.31 42.94 56.01
C ILE A 14 -3.83 43.12 56.35
N ILE A 15 -3.54 43.44 57.61
CA ILE A 15 -2.17 43.50 58.13
C ILE A 15 -1.94 42.29 59.01
N ILE A 16 -0.91 41.51 58.69
CA ILE A 16 -0.46 40.35 59.45
C ILE A 16 0.89 40.70 60.07
N ASN A 17 0.95 40.81 61.39
CA ASN A 17 2.22 40.96 62.11
C ASN A 17 2.65 39.60 62.64
N GLU A 18 3.77 39.09 62.14
CA GLU A 18 4.29 37.79 62.52
C GLU A 18 4.65 37.72 64.00
N LYS A 19 5.14 38.82 64.57
CA LYS A 19 5.51 38.87 65.99
C LYS A 19 4.31 38.73 66.91
N ASP A 20 3.20 39.34 66.55
CA ASP A 20 1.94 39.23 67.29
C ASP A 20 1.39 37.80 67.27
N ILE A 21 1.59 37.08 66.16
CA ILE A 21 1.22 35.66 66.04
C ILE A 21 2.10 34.80 66.95
N GLU A 22 3.42 34.98 66.91
CA GLU A 22 4.36 34.27 67.77
C GLU A 22 4.02 34.47 69.26
N ASP A 23 3.77 35.72 69.66
CA ASP A 23 3.46 36.07 71.04
C ASP A 23 2.10 35.49 71.48
N THR A 24 1.12 35.47 70.58
CA THR A 24 -0.21 34.89 70.84
C THR A 24 -0.15 33.38 71.02
N ILE A 25 0.61 32.68 70.17
CA ILE A 25 0.89 31.24 70.30
C ILE A 25 1.60 30.96 71.64
N SER A 26 2.63 31.76 71.96
CA SER A 26 3.44 31.59 73.17
C SER A 26 2.65 31.75 74.48
N LYS A 27 1.56 32.54 74.47
CA LYS A 27 0.68 32.75 75.62
C LYS A 27 -0.31 31.59 75.88
N ASN A 28 -0.31 30.55 75.04
CA ASN A 28 -1.18 29.37 75.15
C ASN A 28 -2.67 29.73 75.35
N VAL A 29 -3.18 30.65 74.52
CA VAL A 29 -4.57 31.10 74.56
C VAL A 29 -5.50 29.94 74.16
N TYR A 30 -6.60 29.73 74.89
CA TYR A 30 -7.53 28.60 74.74
C TYR A 30 -7.99 28.27 73.31
N PHE A 31 -7.98 29.25 72.40
CA PHE A 31 -8.45 29.11 71.02
C PHE A 31 -7.34 28.89 69.99
N VAL A 32 -6.07 28.82 70.41
CA VAL A 32 -4.92 28.61 69.52
C VAL A 32 -4.35 27.21 69.76
N HIS A 33 -4.52 26.34 68.76
CA HIS A 33 -4.04 24.95 68.82
C HIS A 33 -2.63 24.76 68.21
N LEU A 34 -2.02 25.83 67.69
CA LEU A 34 -0.68 25.80 67.12
C LEU A 34 0.37 25.82 68.23
N LYS A 35 1.37 24.94 68.18
CA LYS A 35 2.51 24.96 69.11
C LYS A 35 3.64 25.85 68.61
N ASN A 36 3.75 26.03 67.30
CA ASN A 36 4.74 26.86 66.65
C ASN A 36 4.15 27.50 65.39
N ILE A 37 4.63 28.69 65.03
CA ILE A 37 4.26 29.35 63.77
C ILE A 37 4.58 28.49 62.54
N SER A 38 5.51 27.54 62.68
CA SER A 38 5.88 26.59 61.63
C SER A 38 4.77 25.62 61.24
N GLU A 39 3.80 25.40 62.12
CA GLU A 39 2.64 24.53 61.89
C GLU A 39 1.57 25.19 61.01
N ILE A 40 1.75 26.47 60.63
CA ILE A 40 0.85 27.16 59.70
C ILE A 40 0.82 26.43 58.35
N ASN A 41 -0.40 26.15 57.87
CA ASN A 41 -0.65 25.45 56.61
C ASN A 41 -0.03 26.18 55.41
N LEU A 42 0.63 25.42 54.53
CA LEU A 42 1.17 25.91 53.26
C LEU A 42 0.13 26.62 52.39
N GLU A 43 -1.13 26.17 52.39
CA GLU A 43 -2.21 26.81 51.63
C GLU A 43 -2.50 28.24 52.11
N PHE A 44 -2.29 28.50 53.40
CA PHE A 44 -2.35 29.85 53.96
C PHE A 44 -1.14 30.70 53.53
N ILE A 45 0.06 30.12 53.52
CA ILE A 45 1.27 30.78 53.00
C ILE A 45 1.10 31.16 51.51
N LYS A 46 0.54 30.26 50.70
CA LYS A 46 0.21 30.53 49.30
C LYS A 46 -0.78 31.69 49.16
N SER A 47 -1.82 31.70 50.00
CA SER A 47 -2.79 32.80 50.03
C SER A 47 -2.10 34.12 50.38
N ILE A 48 -1.25 34.15 51.40
CA ILE A 48 -0.46 35.34 51.74
C ILE A 48 0.33 35.82 50.52
N TYR A 49 1.06 34.93 49.85
CA TYR A 49 1.83 35.28 48.66
C TYR A 49 0.96 35.86 47.53
N LEU A 50 -0.14 35.17 47.17
CA LEU A 50 -1.03 35.57 46.09
C LEU A 50 -1.68 36.94 46.35
N TYR A 51 -2.22 37.12 47.56
CA TYR A 51 -2.96 38.33 47.94
C TYR A 51 -2.05 39.50 48.36
N ARG A 52 -0.79 39.24 48.72
CA ARG A 52 0.26 40.26 48.86
C ARG A 52 0.59 40.89 47.51
N ASN A 53 0.69 40.09 46.45
CA ASN A 53 1.01 40.59 45.12
C ASN A 53 -0.06 41.53 44.54
N ILE A 54 -1.30 41.47 45.05
CA ILE A 54 -2.39 42.39 44.71
C ILE A 54 -2.69 43.44 45.80
N ASN A 55 -1.76 43.63 46.74
CA ASN A 55 -1.81 44.65 47.81
C ASN A 55 -3.02 44.52 48.77
N ILE A 56 -3.57 43.31 48.92
CA ILE A 56 -4.70 43.03 49.81
C ILE A 56 -4.20 42.63 51.20
N ILE A 57 -3.09 41.91 51.26
CA ILE A 57 -2.42 41.51 52.50
C ILE A 57 -1.05 42.20 52.58
N GLU A 58 -0.78 42.84 53.71
CA GLU A 58 0.55 43.27 54.11
C GLU A 58 1.03 42.40 55.28
N VAL A 59 2.28 41.96 55.19
CA VAL A 59 2.91 41.16 56.24
C VAL A 59 4.09 41.92 56.80
N ILE A 60 4.09 42.11 58.11
CA ILE A 60 5.21 42.63 58.88
C ILE A 60 5.98 41.42 59.39
N PHE A 61 7.16 41.22 58.82
CA PHE A 61 8.01 40.05 59.11
C PHE A 61 8.86 40.27 60.36
N SER A 62 9.06 39.22 61.15
CA SER A 62 10.05 39.21 62.23
C SER A 62 11.47 39.00 61.68
N GLU A 63 12.51 39.30 62.46
CA GLU A 63 13.92 39.16 62.05
C GLU A 63 14.25 37.73 61.58
N ASN A 64 13.62 36.72 62.18
CA ASN A 64 13.79 35.30 61.83
C ASN A 64 12.56 34.67 61.17
N SER A 65 11.77 35.49 60.46
CA SER A 65 10.48 35.16 59.85
C SER A 65 10.39 33.76 59.25
N TYR A 66 9.47 32.96 59.77
CA TYR A 66 9.08 31.68 59.19
C TYR A 66 8.22 31.87 57.95
N ILE A 67 7.29 32.84 58.00
CA ILE A 67 6.38 33.13 56.87
C ILE A 67 7.21 33.49 55.63
N LEU A 68 8.23 34.35 55.76
CA LEU A 68 9.11 34.73 54.67
C LEU A 68 9.88 33.52 54.11
N LYS A 69 10.45 32.67 54.97
CA LYS A 69 11.17 31.45 54.56
C LYS A 69 10.26 30.53 53.74
N LYS A 70 9.01 30.31 54.18
CA LYS A 70 8.06 29.48 53.44
C LYS A 70 7.56 30.11 52.15
N ILE A 71 7.42 31.43 52.08
CA ILE A 71 7.11 32.11 50.82
C ILE A 71 8.25 31.92 49.81
N ILE A 72 9.51 32.05 50.24
CA ILE A 72 10.68 31.83 49.36
C ILE A 72 10.70 30.38 48.85
N GLU A 73 10.54 29.40 49.74
CA GLU A 73 10.48 27.97 49.37
C GLU A 73 9.35 27.69 48.36
N TYR A 74 8.17 28.26 48.57
CA TYR A 74 7.05 28.15 47.65
C TYR A 74 7.39 28.72 46.25
N ILE A 75 7.96 29.92 46.19
CA ILE A 75 8.37 30.56 44.93
C ILE A 75 9.42 29.73 44.18
N GLU A 76 10.40 29.17 44.90
CA GLU A 76 11.43 28.32 44.29
C GLU A 76 10.84 27.03 43.72
N ASN A 77 9.91 26.40 44.44
CA ASN A 77 9.22 25.21 43.97
C ASN A 77 8.39 25.49 42.72
N GLU A 78 7.58 26.56 42.71
CA GLU A 78 6.81 27.00 41.54
C GLU A 78 7.72 27.27 40.32
N LYS A 79 8.86 27.92 40.54
CA LYS A 79 9.83 28.19 39.47
C LYS A 79 10.42 26.90 38.91
N ASN A 80 10.71 25.93 39.77
CA ASN A 80 11.25 24.64 39.36
C ASN A 80 10.20 23.79 38.62
N GLU A 81 8.95 23.81 39.08
CA GLU A 81 7.83 23.14 38.42
C GLU A 81 7.56 23.73 37.04
N LYS A 82 7.53 25.06 36.93
CA LYS A 82 7.40 25.75 35.63
C LYS A 82 8.50 25.34 34.65
N LYS A 83 9.76 25.30 35.09
CA LYS A 83 10.88 24.85 34.25
C LYS A 83 10.74 23.40 33.80
N ARG A 84 10.22 22.52 34.66
CA ARG A 84 9.94 21.11 34.30
C ARG A 84 8.85 21.04 33.24
N LEU A 85 7.73 21.73 33.44
CA LEU A 85 6.64 21.81 32.46
C LEU A 85 7.10 22.36 31.11
N GLU A 86 7.93 23.41 31.11
CA GLU A 86 8.49 23.98 29.87
C GLU A 86 9.36 22.94 29.12
N LYS A 87 10.18 22.18 29.85
CA LYS A 87 11.01 21.11 29.27
C LYS A 87 10.14 19.98 28.71
N ASP A 88 9.11 19.56 29.43
CA ASP A 88 8.21 18.50 29.00
C ASP A 88 7.40 18.92 27.76
N LEU A 89 6.90 20.16 27.74
CA LEU A 89 6.23 20.72 26.57
C LEU A 89 7.15 20.76 25.35
N ASN A 90 8.43 21.12 25.53
CA ASN A 90 9.39 21.13 24.43
C ASN A 90 9.66 19.71 23.92
N ASN A 91 9.77 18.72 24.82
CA ASN A 91 9.94 17.31 24.44
C ASN A 91 8.73 16.80 23.65
N GLU A 92 7.50 17.13 24.08
CA GLU A 92 6.28 16.75 23.36
C GLU A 92 6.20 17.40 21.97
N LYS A 93 6.58 18.68 21.84
CA LYS A 93 6.70 19.34 20.52
C LYS A 93 7.66 18.59 19.60
N MET A 94 8.84 18.22 20.09
CA MET A 94 9.81 17.46 19.30
C MET A 94 9.29 16.06 18.90
N LYS A 95 8.52 15.39 19.76
CA LYS A 95 7.86 14.11 19.40
C LYS A 95 6.84 14.31 18.29
N ILE A 96 5.99 15.33 18.40
CA ILE A 96 4.99 15.66 17.37
C ILE A 96 5.65 15.93 16.02
N GLU A 97 6.74 16.72 16.00
CA GLU A 97 7.49 17.00 14.77
C GLU A 97 8.07 15.72 14.12
N ARG A 98 8.59 14.80 14.94
CA ARG A 98 9.09 13.49 14.44
C ARG A 98 7.95 12.66 13.83
N ILE A 99 6.83 12.54 14.53
CA ILE A 99 5.65 11.82 14.04
C ILE A 99 5.14 12.41 12.73
N GLN A 100 5.12 13.74 12.60
CA GLN A 100 4.72 14.41 11.36
C GLN A 100 5.67 14.10 10.20
N LYS A 101 6.99 14.08 10.44
CA LYS A 101 7.97 13.69 9.42
C LYS A 101 7.77 12.23 8.99
N ASP A 102 7.59 11.32 9.95
CA ASP A 102 7.38 9.90 9.66
C ASP A 102 6.10 9.68 8.86
N LEU A 103 5.00 10.37 9.22
CA LEU A 103 3.74 10.32 8.48
C LEU A 103 3.90 10.81 7.04
N ASN A 104 4.65 11.88 6.82
CA ASN A 104 4.91 12.39 5.46
C ASN A 104 5.76 11.40 4.65
N ASN A 105 6.74 10.75 5.27
CA ASN A 105 7.55 9.73 4.61
C ASN A 105 6.70 8.52 4.19
N GLU A 106 5.81 8.04 5.06
CA GLU A 106 4.89 6.94 4.74
C GLU A 106 3.89 7.32 3.63
N LYS A 107 3.38 8.56 3.63
CA LYS A 107 2.55 9.06 2.51
C LYS A 107 3.28 9.01 1.18
N MET A 108 4.52 9.52 1.12
CA MET A 108 5.32 9.47 -0.12
C MET A 108 5.61 8.03 -0.57
N LYS A 109 5.83 7.11 0.37
CA LYS A 109 6.03 5.69 0.06
C LYS A 109 4.77 5.05 -0.52
N ASN A 110 3.61 5.33 0.06
CA ASN A 110 2.32 4.85 -0.45
C ASN A 110 2.03 5.39 -1.86
N GLU A 111 2.26 6.67 -2.12
CA GLU A 111 2.10 7.25 -3.46
C GLU A 111 2.99 6.58 -4.51
N ARG A 112 4.21 6.17 -4.14
CA ARG A 112 5.10 5.41 -5.03
C ARG A 112 4.55 4.01 -5.30
N LEU A 113 4.13 3.30 -4.26
CA LEU A 113 3.54 1.96 -4.39
C LEU A 113 2.28 1.98 -5.26
N GLU A 114 1.43 3.00 -5.14
CA GLU A 114 0.24 3.15 -5.99
C GLU A 114 0.60 3.31 -7.46
N LYS A 115 1.62 4.12 -7.78
CA LYS A 115 2.12 4.30 -9.15
C LYS A 115 2.72 3.03 -9.72
N ASP A 116 3.50 2.31 -8.92
CA ASP A 116 4.09 1.03 -9.32
C ASP A 116 3.00 -0.01 -9.61
N LEU A 117 1.99 -0.10 -8.74
CA LEU A 117 0.84 -0.99 -8.95
C LEU A 117 0.04 -0.63 -10.20
N GLU A 118 -0.14 0.66 -10.51
CA GLU A 118 -0.81 1.09 -11.74
C GLU A 118 0.00 0.68 -12.98
N LYS A 119 1.33 0.81 -12.92
CA LYS A 119 2.22 0.38 -14.00
C LYS A 119 2.14 -1.14 -14.22
N GLU A 120 2.21 -1.94 -13.17
CA GLU A 120 2.07 -3.41 -13.26
C GLU A 120 0.71 -3.81 -13.85
N LYS A 121 -0.39 -3.15 -13.47
CA LYS A 121 -1.71 -3.39 -14.06
C LYS A 121 -1.73 -3.11 -15.57
N LYS A 122 -1.10 -2.02 -16.01
CA LYS A 122 -0.98 -1.69 -17.45
C LYS A 122 -0.17 -2.73 -18.20
N GLU A 123 0.97 -3.16 -17.64
CA GLU A 123 1.82 -4.20 -18.23
C GLU A 123 1.08 -5.54 -18.35
N LYS A 124 0.38 -5.95 -17.29
CA LYS A 124 -0.46 -7.15 -17.30
C LYS A 124 -1.52 -7.10 -18.41
N ASN A 125 -2.24 -5.98 -18.55
CA ASN A 125 -3.25 -5.82 -19.60
C ASN A 125 -2.64 -5.92 -21.01
N ILE A 126 -1.42 -5.40 -21.22
CA ILE A 126 -0.71 -5.52 -22.50
C ILE A 126 -0.35 -6.98 -22.78
N ILE A 127 0.16 -7.70 -21.77
CA ILE A 127 0.50 -9.12 -21.88
C ILE A 127 -0.74 -9.96 -22.23
N GLU A 128 -1.87 -9.73 -21.55
CA GLU A 128 -3.13 -10.43 -21.81
C GLU A 128 -3.62 -10.21 -23.25
N LYS A 129 -3.62 -8.97 -23.74
CA LYS A 129 -3.97 -8.67 -25.14
C LYS A 129 -3.03 -9.35 -26.14
N ASN A 130 -1.73 -9.37 -25.84
CA ASN A 130 -0.76 -10.04 -26.71
C ASN A 130 -0.94 -11.56 -26.74
N LEU A 131 -1.26 -12.18 -25.61
CA LEU A 131 -1.57 -13.60 -25.51
C LEU A 131 -2.82 -13.94 -26.32
N GLU A 132 -3.87 -13.12 -26.21
CA GLU A 132 -5.12 -13.30 -26.95
C GLU A 132 -4.88 -13.19 -28.47
N ASN A 133 -4.12 -12.19 -28.91
CA ASN A 133 -3.73 -12.06 -30.31
C ASN A 133 -2.93 -13.28 -30.82
N LYS A 134 -2.03 -13.84 -30.00
CA LYS A 134 -1.29 -15.06 -30.36
C LYS A 134 -2.21 -16.26 -30.47
N ARG A 135 -3.19 -16.42 -29.58
CA ARG A 135 -4.20 -17.49 -29.64
C ARG A 135 -4.99 -17.42 -30.94
N MET A 136 -5.51 -16.25 -31.30
CA MET A 136 -6.24 -16.08 -32.56
C MET A 136 -5.39 -16.41 -33.80
N LYS A 137 -4.09 -16.05 -33.79
CA LYS A 137 -3.18 -16.41 -34.89
C LYS A 137 -2.97 -17.92 -34.99
N ILE A 138 -2.80 -18.61 -33.86
CA ILE A 138 -2.66 -20.07 -33.81
C ILE A 138 -3.92 -20.74 -34.36
N GLU A 139 -5.11 -20.29 -33.96
CA GLU A 139 -6.38 -20.84 -34.48
C GLU A 139 -6.51 -20.68 -36.00
N LYS A 140 -6.10 -19.53 -36.55
CA LYS A 140 -6.08 -19.32 -38.01
C LYS A 140 -5.14 -20.30 -38.71
N ILE A 141 -3.90 -20.41 -38.21
CA ILE A 141 -2.91 -21.35 -38.76
C ILE A 141 -3.42 -22.80 -38.70
N GLN A 142 -4.09 -23.20 -37.62
CA GLN A 142 -4.68 -24.53 -37.50
C GLN A 142 -5.78 -24.78 -38.53
N LYS A 143 -6.65 -23.79 -38.79
CA LYS A 143 -7.66 -23.88 -39.84
C LYS A 143 -7.04 -23.99 -41.23
N ASP A 144 -6.04 -23.16 -41.52
CA ASP A 144 -5.34 -23.18 -42.81
C ASP A 144 -4.63 -24.52 -43.04
N LEU A 145 -3.97 -25.06 -42.01
CA LEU A 145 -3.33 -26.38 -42.06
C LEU A 145 -4.34 -27.50 -42.33
N ASN A 146 -5.52 -27.46 -41.71
CA ASN A 146 -6.58 -28.44 -41.95
C ASN A 146 -7.12 -28.35 -43.38
N ASN A 147 -7.27 -27.13 -43.92
CA ASN A 147 -7.70 -26.93 -45.31
C ASN A 147 -6.68 -27.49 -46.31
N GLU A 148 -5.39 -27.24 -46.10
CA GLU A 148 -4.33 -27.81 -46.94
C GLU A 148 -4.27 -29.34 -46.85
N LYS A 149 -4.46 -29.93 -45.66
CA LYS A 149 -4.60 -31.39 -45.53
C LYS A 149 -5.73 -31.96 -46.37
N MET A 150 -6.93 -31.37 -46.29
CA MET A 150 -8.08 -31.81 -47.10
C MET A 150 -7.82 -31.65 -48.60
N LYS A 151 -7.08 -30.62 -49.01
CA LYS A 151 -6.72 -30.40 -50.41
C LYS A 151 -5.74 -31.47 -50.90
N ASN A 152 -4.73 -31.81 -50.09
CA ASN A 152 -3.79 -32.88 -50.40
C ASN A 152 -4.49 -34.24 -50.51
N GLU A 153 -5.39 -34.57 -49.58
CA GLU A 153 -6.18 -35.82 -49.64
C GLU A 153 -7.01 -35.92 -50.93
N ARG A 154 -7.54 -34.80 -51.45
CA ARG A 154 -8.24 -34.77 -52.74
C ARG A 154 -7.29 -35.01 -53.91
N LEU A 155 -6.14 -34.34 -53.91
CA LEU A 155 -5.12 -34.51 -54.95
C LEU A 155 -4.59 -35.95 -55.00
N GLU A 156 -4.40 -36.59 -53.84
CA GLU A 156 -4.00 -38.00 -53.75
C GLU A 156 -5.04 -38.93 -54.39
N LYS A 157 -6.34 -38.70 -54.13
CA LYS A 157 -7.42 -39.46 -54.78
C LYS A 157 -7.49 -39.21 -56.29
N ASP A 158 -7.29 -37.98 -56.72
CA ASP A 158 -7.28 -37.63 -58.15
C ASP A 158 -6.12 -38.33 -58.88
N LEU A 159 -4.93 -38.35 -58.25
CA LEU A 159 -3.77 -39.09 -58.75
C LEU A 159 -4.02 -40.60 -58.83
N GLU A 160 -4.63 -41.19 -57.79
CA GLU A 160 -5.00 -42.61 -57.80
C GLU A 160 -5.98 -42.93 -58.94
N ASN A 161 -6.98 -42.08 -59.17
CA ASN A 161 -7.93 -42.24 -60.27
C ASN A 161 -7.26 -42.13 -61.65
N GLU A 162 -6.32 -41.20 -61.84
CA GLU A 162 -5.55 -41.09 -63.09
C GLU A 162 -4.66 -42.33 -63.31
N ASN A 163 -4.01 -42.84 -62.27
CA ASN A 163 -3.24 -44.09 -62.38
C ASN A 163 -4.13 -45.27 -62.84
N ILE A 164 -5.34 -45.41 -62.29
CA ILE A 164 -6.30 -46.43 -62.73
C ILE A 164 -6.67 -46.26 -64.21
N LYS A 165 -6.85 -45.01 -64.69
CA LYS A 165 -7.13 -44.76 -66.11
C LYS A 165 -5.95 -45.15 -67.00
N ILE A 166 -4.73 -44.80 -66.60
CA ILE A 166 -3.50 -45.17 -67.31
C ILE A 166 -3.40 -46.69 -67.44
N GLU A 167 -3.57 -47.43 -66.34
CA GLU A 167 -3.53 -48.90 -66.37
C GLU A 167 -4.58 -49.52 -67.33
N ARG A 168 -5.77 -48.91 -67.41
CA ARG A 168 -6.81 -49.36 -68.37
C ARG A 168 -6.37 -49.11 -69.81
N ILE A 169 -5.87 -47.91 -70.11
CA ILE A 169 -5.36 -47.55 -71.44
C ILE A 169 -4.21 -48.48 -71.86
N GLU A 170 -3.29 -48.79 -70.94
CA GLU A 170 -2.18 -49.71 -71.21
C GLU A 170 -2.66 -51.12 -71.55
N LYS A 171 -3.68 -51.63 -70.82
CA LYS A 171 -4.31 -52.92 -71.14
C LYS A 171 -4.98 -52.92 -72.51
N ASP A 172 -5.74 -51.87 -72.82
CA ASP A 172 -6.41 -51.72 -74.11
C ASP A 172 -5.40 -51.65 -75.27
N LEU A 173 -4.33 -50.87 -75.10
CA LEU A 173 -3.24 -50.77 -76.08
C LEU A 173 -2.57 -52.14 -76.31
N ASN A 174 -2.33 -52.91 -75.25
CA ASN A 174 -1.74 -54.24 -75.35
C ASN A 174 -2.67 -55.23 -76.08
N ASN A 175 -3.98 -55.14 -75.84
CA ASN A 175 -4.98 -55.95 -76.54
C ASN A 175 -5.04 -55.63 -78.04
N GLU A 176 -5.02 -54.34 -78.41
CA GLU A 176 -4.98 -53.92 -79.81
C GLU A 176 -3.68 -54.33 -80.50
N LYS A 177 -2.52 -54.26 -79.82
CA LYS A 177 -1.26 -54.80 -80.36
C LYS A 177 -1.37 -56.30 -80.71
N LYS A 178 -1.88 -57.12 -79.78
CA LYS A 178 -2.09 -58.56 -80.02
C LYS A 178 -3.07 -58.83 -81.17
N LYS A 179 -4.10 -58.00 -81.32
CA LYS A 179 -5.07 -58.11 -82.40
C LYS A 179 -4.42 -57.77 -83.76
N ASN A 180 -3.61 -56.72 -83.81
CA ASN A 180 -2.84 -56.36 -85.00
C ASN A 180 -1.86 -57.47 -85.39
N GLU A 181 -1.10 -58.03 -84.44
CA GLU A 181 -0.20 -59.18 -84.71
C GLU A 181 -0.95 -60.38 -85.32
N ARG A 182 -2.16 -60.68 -84.82
CA ARG A 182 -3.01 -61.74 -85.41
C ARG A 182 -3.45 -61.40 -86.84
N LEU A 183 -3.85 -60.16 -87.10
CA LEU A 183 -4.24 -59.71 -88.43
C LEU A 183 -3.07 -59.76 -89.42
N GLU A 184 -1.88 -59.34 -88.99
CA GLU A 184 -0.65 -59.43 -89.79
C GLU A 184 -0.30 -60.88 -90.13
N ASN A 185 -0.35 -61.78 -89.16
CA ASN A 185 -0.14 -63.22 -89.40
C ASN A 185 -1.16 -63.80 -90.37
N ASN A 186 -2.45 -63.44 -90.24
CA ASN A 186 -3.50 -63.87 -91.16
C ASN A 186 -3.25 -63.36 -92.59
N LEU A 187 -2.91 -62.08 -92.74
CA LEU A 187 -2.55 -61.48 -94.03
C LEU A 187 -1.34 -62.17 -94.68
N GLU A 188 -0.33 -62.52 -93.89
CA GLU A 188 0.85 -63.24 -94.39
C GLU A 188 0.50 -64.66 -94.84
N ASN A 189 -0.35 -65.36 -94.07
CA ASN A 189 -0.88 -66.67 -94.47
C ASN A 189 -1.66 -66.61 -95.79
N GLU A 190 -2.60 -65.65 -95.94
CA GLU A 190 -3.35 -65.46 -97.19
C GLU A 190 -2.43 -65.15 -98.38
N LYS A 191 -1.41 -64.30 -98.20
CA LYS A 191 -0.40 -64.03 -99.23
C LYS A 191 0.35 -65.30 -99.64
N ASN A 192 0.72 -66.13 -98.66
CA ASN A 192 1.44 -67.38 -98.91
C ASN A 192 0.56 -68.43 -99.60
N GLU A 193 -0.73 -68.52 -99.26
CA GLU A 193 -1.69 -69.36 -99.98
C GLU A 193 -1.87 -68.90 -101.43
N LYS A 194 -2.07 -67.59 -101.67
CA LYS A 194 -2.14 -67.03 -103.03
C LYS A 194 -0.88 -67.33 -103.85
N LYS A 195 0.31 -67.23 -103.24
CA LYS A 195 1.59 -67.61 -103.89
C LYS A 195 1.63 -69.11 -104.23
N LYS A 196 1.16 -70.00 -103.35
CA LYS A 196 1.11 -71.45 -103.60
C LYS A 196 0.15 -71.79 -104.76
N ILE A 197 -1.02 -71.16 -104.81
CA ILE A 197 -1.99 -71.35 -105.89
C ILE A 197 -1.38 -70.90 -107.24
N ARG A 198 -0.73 -69.73 -107.28
CA ARG A 198 -0.07 -69.23 -108.51
C ARG A 198 1.06 -70.11 -109.03
N LYS A 199 1.70 -70.93 -108.19
CA LYS A 199 2.76 -71.87 -108.60
C LYS A 199 2.22 -73.20 -109.14
N ARG A 200 0.91 -73.45 -109.07
CA ARG A 200 0.25 -74.70 -109.51
C ARG A 200 -0.43 -74.56 -110.89
N PHE A 201 -0.36 -73.38 -111.50
CA PHE A 201 -0.77 -73.10 -112.88
C PHE A 201 0.47 -72.68 -113.67
#